data_AF-A0A950PI82-F1
#
_entry.id   AF-A0A950PI82-F1
#
_cell.length_a   1.000
_cell.length_b   1.000
_cell.length_c   1.000
_cell.angle_alpha   90.00
_cell.angle_beta   90.00
_cell.angle_gamma   90.00
#
_symmetry.space_group_name_H-M   'P 1'
#
loop_
_entity.id
_entity.type
_entity.pdbx_description
1 polymer ?
#
loop_
_entity_poly.entity_id
_entity_poly.type
_entity_poly.pdbx_seq_one_letter_code
_entity_poly.pdbx_strand_id
1 'polypeptide(L)'
;MTTDDPWATVPLAPQLTPWQEYERTLTAAGYGPEDRRRYIAESADPEYAECEWDNNLIPAAEAAGIIPEPPQPEPTLDELVHHCAQRAAHREFFEANPAYSPFDRDMTLAEKERCDWRTDELVRDRGEALAEFLRTVDRPQWRENDPAAQKASAAYERQIFNLLAAEPKDVAARYTHPAETEENNK
;
A
#
# COMPACT_ATOMS: atom_id res chain seq x y z
N MET A 1 50.02 1.10 14.79
CA MET A 1 48.92 1.15 15.77
C MET A 1 47.81 1.97 15.13
N THR A 2 46.84 1.29 14.53
CA THR A 2 45.66 1.91 13.92
C THR A 2 44.70 2.32 15.02
N THR A 3 44.34 3.61 15.03
CA THR A 3 43.32 4.21 15.88
C THR A 3 41.94 3.80 15.38
N ASP A 4 41.29 2.87 16.07
CA ASP A 4 39.85 2.65 15.94
C ASP A 4 39.12 3.82 16.60
N ASP A 5 38.41 4.62 15.81
CA ASP A 5 37.56 5.72 16.28
C ASP A 5 36.27 5.13 16.88
N PRO A 6 36.02 5.24 18.20
CA PRO A 6 34.82 4.71 18.84
C PRO A 6 33.54 5.48 18.49
N TRP A 7 33.64 6.57 17.72
CA TRP A 7 32.53 7.39 17.26
C TRP A 7 32.26 7.26 15.76
N ALA A 8 32.92 6.32 15.09
CA ALA A 8 32.58 5.99 13.71
C ALA A 8 31.11 5.54 13.66
N THR A 9 30.27 6.37 13.04
CA THR A 9 28.86 6.06 12.78
C THR A 9 28.82 4.75 11.99
N VAL A 10 28.43 3.65 12.63
CA VAL A 10 28.20 2.39 11.93
C VAL A 10 27.09 2.67 10.93
N PRO A 11 27.33 2.58 9.61
CA PRO A 11 26.27 2.75 8.64
C PRO A 11 25.19 1.71 8.96
N LEU A 12 23.99 2.18 9.29
CA LEU A 12 22.86 1.32 9.53
C LEU A 12 22.64 0.52 8.24
N ALA A 13 22.72 -0.80 8.30
CA ALA A 13 22.45 -1.62 7.13
C ALA A 13 21.05 -1.27 6.59
N PRO A 14 20.87 -1.14 5.27
CA PRO A 14 19.56 -0.90 4.69
C PRO A 14 18.62 -2.02 5.15
N GLN A 15 17.48 -1.64 5.72
CA GLN A 15 16.43 -2.59 6.08
C GLN A 15 15.87 -3.18 4.80
N LEU A 16 15.71 -4.51 4.77
CA LEU A 16 15.10 -5.19 3.63
C LEU A 16 13.60 -4.94 3.62
N THR A 17 13.02 -4.83 2.43
CA THR A 17 11.56 -4.84 2.29
C THR A 17 11.04 -6.24 2.64
N PRO A 18 9.76 -6.39 3.05
CA PRO A 18 9.17 -7.70 3.31
C PRO A 18 9.32 -8.67 2.12
N TRP A 19 9.20 -8.17 0.90
CA TRP A 19 9.43 -8.95 -0.33
C TRP A 19 10.88 -9.41 -0.47
N GLN A 20 11.86 -8.55 -0.18
CA GLN A 20 13.27 -8.94 -0.19
C GLN A 20 13.60 -9.98 0.89
N GLU A 21 12.98 -9.88 2.07
CA GLU A 21 13.12 -10.88 3.12
C GLU A 21 12.49 -12.23 2.72
N TYR A 22 11.33 -12.18 2.09
CA TYR A 22 10.64 -13.34 1.54
C TYR A 22 11.49 -14.07 0.49
N GLU A 23 11.97 -13.36 -0.53
CA GLU A 23 12.82 -13.94 -1.60
C GLU A 23 14.13 -14.53 -1.06
N ARG A 24 14.75 -13.86 -0.08
CA ARG A 24 15.93 -14.38 0.60
C ARG A 24 15.61 -15.69 1.32
N THR A 25 14.45 -15.77 1.97
CA THR A 25 14.01 -16.97 2.70
C THR A 25 13.70 -18.12 1.75
N LEU A 26 13.00 -17.85 0.63
CA LEU A 26 12.79 -18.84 -0.43
C LEU A 26 14.12 -19.41 -0.93
N THR A 27 15.07 -18.53 -1.24
CA THR A 27 16.39 -18.93 -1.73
C THR A 27 17.14 -19.77 -0.71
N ALA A 28 17.12 -19.38 0.57
CA ALA A 28 17.76 -20.14 1.64
C ALA A 28 17.13 -21.53 1.85
N ALA A 29 15.83 -21.66 1.58
CA ALA A 29 15.09 -22.93 1.67
C ALA A 29 15.22 -23.81 0.40
N GLY A 30 15.91 -23.34 -0.65
CA GLY A 30 16.04 -24.09 -1.91
C GLY A 30 14.84 -23.94 -2.85
N TYR A 31 14.04 -22.90 -2.68
CA TYR A 31 12.90 -22.53 -3.52
C TYR A 31 13.15 -21.22 -4.28
N GLY A 32 14.41 -20.80 -4.42
CA GLY A 32 14.77 -19.56 -5.09
C GLY A 32 14.70 -19.64 -6.62
N PRO A 33 14.94 -18.51 -7.32
CA PRO A 33 14.91 -18.47 -8.78
C PRO A 33 15.90 -19.41 -9.48
N GLU A 34 17.06 -19.68 -8.85
CA GLU A 34 18.04 -20.64 -9.36
C GLU A 34 17.55 -22.09 -9.20
N ASP A 35 16.93 -22.41 -8.07
CA ASP A 35 16.38 -23.75 -7.83
C ASP A 35 15.20 -24.04 -8.77
N ARG A 36 14.32 -23.05 -8.99
CA ARG A 36 13.24 -23.12 -10.00
C ARG A 36 13.83 -23.37 -11.39
N ARG A 37 14.85 -22.60 -11.80
CA ARG A 37 15.52 -22.79 -13.10
C ARG A 37 16.14 -24.17 -13.24
N ARG A 38 16.82 -24.66 -12.21
CA ARG A 38 17.41 -26.00 -12.21
C ARG A 38 16.33 -27.08 -12.33
N TYR A 39 15.25 -26.96 -11.55
CA TYR A 39 14.10 -27.89 -11.60
C TYR A 39 13.50 -27.98 -13.00
N ILE A 40 13.24 -26.84 -13.64
CA ILE A 40 12.68 -26.78 -14.99
C ILE A 40 13.66 -27.35 -16.02
N ALA A 41 14.95 -27.02 -15.91
CA ALA A 41 15.98 -27.49 -16.84
C ALA A 41 16.24 -29.00 -16.75
N GLU A 42 16.05 -29.60 -15.56
CA GLU A 42 16.19 -31.04 -15.33
C GLU A 42 14.91 -31.82 -15.68
N SER A 43 13.78 -31.14 -15.91
CA SER A 43 12.52 -31.77 -16.31
C SER A 43 12.53 -32.24 -17.76
N ALA A 44 11.84 -33.35 -18.03
CA ALA A 44 11.55 -33.81 -19.38
C ALA A 44 10.53 -32.93 -20.11
N ASP A 45 9.71 -32.19 -19.36
CA ASP A 45 8.70 -31.24 -19.86
C ASP A 45 8.82 -29.92 -19.08
N PRO A 46 9.47 -28.89 -19.68
CA PRO A 46 9.67 -27.59 -19.03
C PRO A 46 8.37 -26.82 -18.76
N GLU A 47 7.40 -26.86 -19.67
CA GLU A 47 6.14 -26.12 -19.53
C GLU A 47 5.31 -26.71 -18.38
N TYR A 48 5.26 -28.05 -18.29
CA TYR A 48 4.64 -28.73 -17.16
C TYR A 48 5.39 -28.45 -15.85
N ALA A 49 6.73 -28.45 -15.86
CA ALA A 49 7.53 -28.18 -14.67
C ALA A 49 7.36 -26.75 -14.13
N GLU A 50 7.17 -25.76 -14.99
CA GLU A 50 6.78 -24.41 -14.57
C GLU A 50 5.44 -24.44 -13.82
N CYS A 51 4.43 -25.09 -14.42
CA CYS A 51 3.11 -25.21 -13.80
C CYS A 51 3.16 -25.98 -12.47
N GLU A 52 3.94 -27.05 -12.40
CA GLU A 52 4.09 -27.87 -11.20
C GLU A 52 4.82 -27.14 -10.08
N TRP A 53 5.87 -26.38 -10.43
CA TRP A 53 6.59 -25.55 -9.47
C TRP A 53 5.66 -24.53 -8.81
N ASP A 54 4.96 -23.76 -9.64
CA ASP A 54 4.17 -22.62 -9.16
C ASP A 54 2.85 -23.07 -8.51
N ASN A 55 2.20 -24.14 -9.01
CA ASN A 55 0.89 -24.57 -8.53
C ASN A 55 0.91 -25.71 -7.51
N ASN A 56 2.00 -26.48 -7.40
CA ASN A 56 2.05 -27.64 -6.49
C ASN A 56 3.19 -27.54 -5.48
N LEU A 57 4.44 -27.32 -5.94
CA LEU A 57 5.61 -27.36 -5.06
C LEU A 57 5.65 -26.18 -4.08
N ILE A 58 5.49 -24.95 -4.57
CA ILE A 58 5.47 -23.75 -3.72
C ILE A 58 4.29 -23.80 -2.74
N PRO A 59 3.03 -24.02 -3.16
CA PRO A 59 1.91 -24.09 -2.22
C PRO A 59 2.02 -25.22 -1.19
N ALA A 60 2.57 -26.38 -1.57
CA ALA A 60 2.81 -27.47 -0.62
C ALA A 60 3.89 -27.12 0.41
N ALA A 61 4.95 -26.42 -0.01
CA ALA A 61 6.02 -25.97 0.88
C ALA A 61 5.54 -24.87 1.84
N GLU A 62 4.69 -23.95 1.37
CA GLU A 62 3.99 -22.95 2.20
C GLU A 62 3.08 -23.64 3.24
N ALA A 63 2.21 -24.55 2.80
CA ALA A 63 1.28 -25.25 3.67
C ALA A 63 2.00 -26.14 4.71
N ALA A 64 3.19 -26.64 4.38
CA ALA A 64 4.04 -27.39 5.29
C ALA A 64 4.88 -26.50 6.24
N GLY A 65 4.86 -25.17 6.04
CA GLY A 65 5.65 -24.21 6.81
C GLY A 65 7.16 -24.28 6.52
N ILE A 66 7.57 -24.86 5.39
CA ILE A 66 8.97 -24.92 4.94
C ILE A 66 9.42 -23.53 4.45
N ILE A 67 8.53 -22.86 3.73
CA ILE A 67 8.68 -21.47 3.30
C ILE A 67 7.56 -20.62 3.91
N PRO A 68 7.80 -19.32 4.17
CA PRO A 68 6.76 -18.43 4.67
C PRO A 68 5.66 -18.21 3.61
N GLU A 69 4.52 -17.68 4.04
CA GLU A 69 3.53 -17.12 3.11
C GLU A 69 4.11 -15.86 2.44
N PRO A 70 3.75 -15.59 1.17
CA PRO A 70 4.16 -14.37 0.50
C PRO A 70 3.62 -13.13 1.23
N PRO A 71 4.43 -12.08 1.38
CA PRO A 71 3.94 -10.83 1.94
C PRO A 71 2.87 -10.25 1.00
N GLN A 72 1.91 -9.52 1.58
CA GLN A 72 0.90 -8.85 0.77
C GLN A 72 1.60 -7.85 -0.18
N PRO A 73 1.22 -7.81 -1.47
CA PRO A 73 1.76 -6.80 -2.37
C PRO A 73 1.43 -5.41 -1.82
N GLU A 74 2.41 -4.51 -1.88
CA GLU A 74 2.16 -3.12 -1.54
C GLU A 74 1.21 -2.55 -2.61
N PRO A 75 0.09 -1.92 -2.21
CA PRO A 75 -0.83 -1.34 -3.17
C PRO A 75 -0.12 -0.22 -3.92
N THR A 76 -0.31 -0.19 -5.24
CA THR A 76 0.17 0.89 -6.09
C THR A 76 -0.48 2.21 -5.70
N LEU A 77 0.12 3.32 -6.13
CA LEU A 77 -0.45 4.64 -5.87
C LEU A 77 -1.86 4.79 -6.43
N ASP A 78 -2.12 4.24 -7.62
CA ASP A 78 -3.44 4.28 -8.26
C ASP A 78 -4.48 3.47 -7.46
N GLU A 79 -4.09 2.29 -6.96
CA GLU A 79 -4.93 1.49 -6.07
C GLU A 79 -5.20 2.20 -4.74
N LEU A 80 -4.21 2.90 -4.18
CA LEU A 80 -4.38 3.71 -2.97
C LEU A 80 -5.34 4.88 -3.18
N VAL A 81 -5.21 5.58 -4.31
CA VAL A 81 -6.11 6.67 -4.72
C VAL A 81 -7.53 6.14 -4.85
N HIS A 82 -7.72 5.05 -5.59
CA HIS A 82 -9.03 4.44 -5.80
C HIS A 82 -9.64 3.97 -4.48
N HIS A 83 -8.86 3.28 -3.63
CA HIS A 83 -9.33 2.80 -2.32
C HIS A 83 -9.75 3.96 -1.39
N CYS A 84 -9.00 5.06 -1.37
CA CYS A 84 -9.35 6.24 -0.58
C CYS A 84 -10.63 6.91 -1.10
N ALA A 85 -10.78 7.05 -2.42
CA ALA A 85 -11.98 7.54 -3.06
C ALA A 85 -13.20 6.64 -2.76
N GLN A 86 -13.03 5.32 -2.83
CA GLN A 86 -14.08 4.35 -2.52
C GLN A 86 -14.55 4.45 -1.08
N ARG A 87 -13.61 4.55 -0.14
CA ARG A 87 -13.95 4.76 1.28
C ARG A 87 -14.71 6.07 1.49
N ALA A 88 -14.37 7.13 0.77
CA ALA A 88 -15.10 8.40 0.85
C ALA A 88 -16.51 8.28 0.27
N ALA A 89 -16.68 7.65 -0.89
CA ALA A 89 -17.99 7.41 -1.51
C ALA A 89 -18.91 6.57 -0.60
N HIS A 90 -18.37 5.49 -0.01
CA HIS A 90 -19.11 4.66 0.95
C HIS A 90 -19.49 5.46 2.20
N ARG A 91 -18.58 6.28 2.71
CA ARG A 91 -18.84 7.14 3.86
C ARG A 91 -19.96 8.15 3.57
N GLU A 92 -19.91 8.84 2.43
CA GLU A 92 -20.98 9.75 1.97
C GLU A 92 -22.32 9.01 1.91
N PHE A 93 -22.32 7.78 1.38
CA PHE A 93 -23.52 6.94 1.32
C PHE A 93 -24.08 6.62 2.71
N PHE A 94 -23.27 6.12 3.65
CA PHE A 94 -23.75 5.76 5.00
C PHE A 94 -24.16 6.98 5.83
N GLU A 95 -23.48 8.11 5.67
CA GLU A 95 -23.88 9.37 6.33
C GLU A 95 -25.23 9.87 5.80
N ALA A 96 -25.50 9.73 4.50
CA ALA A 96 -26.79 10.08 3.90
C ALA A 96 -27.90 9.06 4.19
N ASN A 97 -27.55 7.81 4.54
CA ASN A 97 -28.47 6.72 4.77
C ASN A 97 -28.28 6.12 6.17
N PRO A 98 -28.59 6.85 7.26
CA PRO A 98 -28.34 6.43 8.64
C PRO A 98 -29.14 5.19 9.07
N ALA A 99 -30.10 4.75 8.26
CA ALA A 99 -30.82 3.49 8.45
C ALA A 99 -29.96 2.26 8.12
N TYR A 100 -28.86 2.43 7.38
CA TYR A 100 -27.90 1.38 7.09
C TYR A 100 -26.77 1.40 8.12
N SER A 101 -26.46 0.25 8.72
CA SER A 101 -25.20 0.10 9.43
C SER A 101 -24.05 0.01 8.43
N PRO A 102 -22.88 0.63 8.69
CA PRO A 102 -21.65 0.36 7.95
C PRO A 102 -21.23 -1.12 7.98
N PHE A 103 -21.80 -1.90 8.91
CA PHE A 103 -21.58 -3.33 9.06
C PHE A 103 -22.67 -4.19 8.40
N ASP A 104 -23.77 -3.59 7.95
CA ASP A 104 -24.81 -4.31 7.22
C ASP A 104 -24.31 -4.57 5.80
N ARG A 105 -24.31 -5.85 5.40
CA ARG A 105 -23.87 -6.29 4.07
C ARG A 105 -24.93 -6.07 2.98
N ASP A 106 -26.04 -5.42 3.33
CA ASP A 106 -27.29 -5.43 2.57
C ASP A 106 -27.45 -4.24 1.62
N MET A 107 -26.35 -3.64 1.17
CA MET A 107 -26.41 -2.73 0.03
C MET A 107 -26.92 -3.48 -1.20
N THR A 108 -27.96 -2.95 -1.83
CA THR A 108 -28.46 -3.44 -3.11
C THR A 108 -27.40 -3.24 -4.21
N LEU A 109 -27.54 -3.97 -5.31
CA LEU A 109 -26.63 -3.81 -6.45
C LEU A 109 -26.60 -2.35 -6.97
N ALA A 110 -27.77 -1.71 -7.09
CA ALA A 110 -27.86 -0.31 -7.52
C ALA A 110 -27.21 0.67 -6.52
N GLU A 111 -27.12 0.34 -5.24
CA GLU A 111 -26.41 1.15 -4.24
C GLU A 111 -24.90 1.00 -4.35
N LYS A 112 -24.43 -0.22 -4.62
CA LYS A 112 -23.01 -0.49 -4.90
C LYS A 112 -22.57 0.24 -6.16
N GLU A 113 -23.32 0.10 -7.24
CA GLU A 113 -23.06 0.80 -8.51
C GLU A 113 -23.04 2.33 -8.35
N ARG A 114 -23.89 2.90 -7.48
CA ARG A 114 -23.84 4.34 -7.16
C ARG A 114 -22.57 4.72 -6.41
N CYS A 115 -22.10 3.89 -5.47
CA CYS A 115 -20.85 4.12 -4.77
C CYS A 115 -19.65 3.98 -5.71
N ASP A 116 -19.66 3.01 -6.63
CA ASP A 116 -18.62 2.81 -7.65
C ASP A 116 -18.56 4.01 -8.60
N TRP A 117 -19.72 4.47 -9.10
CA TRP A 117 -19.78 5.67 -9.94
C TRP A 117 -19.25 6.91 -9.23
N ARG A 118 -19.60 7.07 -7.95
CA ARG A 118 -19.10 8.17 -7.11
C ARG A 118 -17.60 8.06 -6.85
N THR A 119 -17.08 6.84 -6.69
CA THR A 119 -15.65 6.56 -6.58
C THR A 119 -14.92 7.02 -7.83
N ASP A 120 -15.41 6.64 -9.01
CA ASP A 120 -14.82 7.05 -10.29
C ASP A 120 -14.86 8.57 -10.50
N GLU A 121 -15.92 9.23 -10.05
CA GLU A 121 -16.02 10.69 -10.05
C GLU A 121 -14.95 11.33 -9.15
N LEU A 122 -14.79 10.85 -7.92
CA LEU A 122 -13.77 11.33 -7.00
C LEU A 122 -12.35 11.08 -7.54
N VAL A 123 -12.08 9.91 -8.12
CA VAL A 123 -10.77 9.61 -8.75
C VAL A 123 -10.51 10.55 -9.92
N ARG A 124 -11.50 10.76 -10.80
CA ARG A 124 -11.35 11.64 -11.97
C ARG A 124 -11.09 13.09 -11.56
N ASP A 125 -11.83 13.57 -10.57
CA ASP A 125 -11.87 14.99 -10.23
C ASP A 125 -10.80 15.37 -9.20
N ARG A 126 -10.34 14.41 -8.38
CA ARG A 126 -9.44 14.65 -7.23
C ARG A 126 -8.25 13.70 -7.15
N GLY A 127 -8.17 12.71 -8.03
CA GLY A 127 -7.16 11.66 -7.96
C GLY A 127 -5.74 12.20 -8.02
N GLU A 128 -5.47 13.23 -8.82
CA GLU A 128 -4.13 13.82 -8.91
C GLU A 128 -3.70 14.51 -7.60
N ALA A 129 -4.56 15.34 -7.02
CA ALA A 129 -4.27 16.00 -5.74
C ALA A 129 -4.16 14.98 -4.59
N LEU A 130 -4.97 13.92 -4.63
CA LEU A 130 -4.87 12.83 -3.67
C LEU A 130 -3.57 12.04 -3.85
N ALA A 131 -3.19 11.72 -5.09
CA ALA A 131 -1.93 11.05 -5.40
C ALA A 131 -0.74 11.86 -4.88
N GLU A 132 -0.76 13.18 -5.06
CA GLU A 132 0.30 14.05 -4.57
C GLU A 132 0.36 14.09 -3.03
N PHE A 133 -0.79 14.17 -2.36
CA PHE A 133 -0.85 14.03 -0.91
C PHE A 133 -0.27 12.69 -0.43
N LEU A 134 -0.64 11.58 -1.09
CA LEU A 134 -0.20 10.23 -0.74
C LEU A 134 1.31 10.03 -0.97
N ARG A 135 1.93 10.75 -1.92
CA ARG A 135 3.38 10.73 -2.12
C ARG A 135 4.15 11.52 -1.07
N THR A 136 3.58 12.63 -0.62
CA THR A 136 4.28 13.63 0.20
C THR A 136 4.08 13.44 1.69
N VAL A 137 2.99 12.79 2.10
CA VAL A 137 2.64 12.59 3.50
C VAL A 137 2.84 11.13 3.89
N ASP A 138 3.81 10.90 4.79
CA ASP A 138 4.05 9.59 5.37
C ASP A 138 2.77 9.04 6.02
N ARG A 139 2.36 7.86 5.56
CA ARG A 139 1.22 7.16 6.16
C ARG A 139 1.60 6.74 7.57
N PRO A 140 0.88 7.20 8.61
CA PRO A 140 1.15 6.77 9.97
C PRO A 140 0.87 5.27 10.09
N GLN A 141 1.84 4.53 10.62
CA GLN A 141 1.65 3.11 10.93
C GLN A 141 0.67 3.00 12.10
N TRP A 142 -0.48 2.39 11.84
CA TRP A 142 -1.46 2.12 12.89
C TRP A 142 -0.90 1.13 13.90
N ARG A 143 -1.11 1.41 15.18
CA ARG A 143 -0.73 0.53 16.29
C ARG A 143 -1.89 0.47 17.28
N GLU A 144 -2.45 -0.73 17.46
CA GLU A 144 -3.67 -0.96 18.23
C GLU A 144 -3.63 -0.38 19.64
N ASN A 145 -2.46 -0.42 20.29
CA ASN A 145 -2.29 -0.03 21.68
C ASN A 145 -1.49 1.28 21.87
N ASP A 146 -1.39 2.11 20.83
CA ASP A 146 -0.69 3.39 20.89
C ASP A 146 -1.64 4.56 20.54
N PRO A 147 -2.12 5.32 21.55
CA PRO A 147 -3.03 6.45 21.34
C PRO A 147 -2.45 7.55 20.44
N ALA A 148 -1.13 7.74 20.42
CA ALA A 148 -0.50 8.74 19.56
C ALA A 148 -0.54 8.29 18.09
N ALA A 149 -0.26 7.01 17.83
CA ALA A 149 -0.38 6.42 16.50
C ALA A 149 -1.84 6.47 16.00
N GLN A 150 -2.82 6.11 16.85
CA GLN A 150 -4.24 6.20 16.52
C GLN A 150 -4.66 7.63 16.16
N LYS A 151 -4.23 8.63 16.95
CA LYS A 151 -4.52 10.04 16.68
C LYS A 151 -3.89 10.52 15.37
N ALA A 152 -2.67 10.11 15.07
CA ALA A 152 -2.00 10.42 13.81
C ALA A 152 -2.76 9.82 12.62
N SER A 153 -3.17 8.54 12.71
CA SER A 153 -4.00 7.89 11.68
C SER A 153 -5.33 8.60 11.47
N ALA A 154 -6.04 8.98 12.54
CA ALA A 154 -7.30 9.71 12.42
C ALA A 154 -7.13 11.10 11.78
N ALA A 155 -6.03 11.80 12.08
CA ALA A 155 -5.70 13.09 11.47
C ALA A 155 -5.40 12.95 9.98
N TYR A 156 -4.62 11.93 9.61
CA TYR A 156 -4.31 11.59 8.22
C TYR A 156 -5.57 11.27 7.41
N GLU A 157 -6.44 10.41 7.94
CA GLU A 157 -7.71 10.08 7.28
C GLU A 157 -8.61 11.31 7.12
N ARG A 158 -8.66 12.19 8.12
CA ARG A 158 -9.42 13.44 8.02
C ARG A 158 -8.90 14.35 6.90
N GLN A 159 -7.58 14.40 6.68
CA GLN A 159 -7.00 15.17 5.58
C GLN A 159 -7.42 14.61 4.22
N ILE A 160 -7.39 13.29 4.05
CA ILE A 160 -7.87 12.61 2.83
C ILE A 160 -9.34 12.97 2.57
N PHE A 161 -10.21 12.83 3.57
CA PHE A 161 -11.63 13.14 3.39
C PHE A 161 -11.89 14.63 3.12
N ASN A 162 -11.14 15.53 3.76
CA ASN A 162 -11.25 16.96 3.48
C ASN A 162 -10.84 17.29 2.04
N LEU A 163 -9.84 16.60 1.49
CA LEU A 163 -9.39 16.77 0.11
C LEU A 163 -10.45 16.29 -0.88
N LEU A 164 -11.05 15.13 -0.59
CA LEU A 164 -12.10 14.53 -1.42
C LEU A 164 -13.43 15.29 -1.35
N ALA A 165 -13.75 15.90 -0.20
CA ALA A 165 -14.98 16.69 -0.01
C ALA A 165 -14.87 18.14 -0.52
N ALA A 166 -13.67 18.62 -0.90
CA ALA A 166 -13.49 19.98 -1.38
C ALA A 166 -14.02 20.18 -2.81
N GLU A 167 -14.57 21.37 -3.07
CA GLU A 167 -15.00 21.81 -4.40
C GLU A 167 -13.82 21.79 -5.40
N PRO A 168 -14.04 21.50 -6.70
CA PRO A 168 -12.93 21.31 -7.66
C PRO A 168 -11.99 22.50 -7.75
N LYS A 169 -12.57 23.70 -7.73
CA LYS A 169 -11.85 24.97 -7.74
C LYS A 169 -10.99 25.21 -6.48
N ASP A 170 -11.35 24.61 -5.35
CA ASP A 170 -10.66 24.82 -4.07
C ASP A 170 -9.47 23.87 -3.89
N VAL A 171 -9.43 22.76 -4.64
CA VAL A 171 -8.35 21.77 -4.57
C VAL A 171 -7.09 22.25 -5.30
N ALA A 172 -7.25 22.90 -6.45
CA ALA A 172 -6.15 23.55 -7.18
C ALA A 172 -5.52 24.71 -6.39
N ALA A 173 -6.29 25.38 -5.52
CA ALA A 173 -5.82 26.52 -4.74
C ALA A 173 -5.09 26.12 -3.44
N ARG A 174 -5.36 24.93 -2.90
CA ARG A 174 -4.82 24.48 -1.59
C ARG A 174 -3.49 23.73 -1.66
N TYR A 175 -3.06 23.32 -2.86
CA TYR A 175 -1.76 22.69 -3.09
C TYR A 175 -0.89 23.58 -3.99
N THR A 176 -0.58 24.77 -3.49
CA THR A 176 0.63 25.49 -3.90
C THR A 176 1.76 25.00 -3.00
N HIS A 177 2.79 24.44 -3.63
CA HIS A 177 4.03 23.94 -3.04
C HIS A 177 4.60 24.90 -1.96
N PRO A 178 5.07 24.45 -0.79
CA PRO A 178 5.94 25.25 0.06
C PRO A 178 7.37 25.20 -0.51
N ALA A 179 7.60 25.95 -1.58
CA ALA A 179 8.92 26.29 -2.11
C ALA A 179 8.70 27.66 -2.81
N GLU A 180 9.34 28.77 -2.48
CA GLU A 180 10.62 29.05 -1.84
C GLU A 180 10.43 30.35 -1.02
N THR A 181 10.79 30.32 0.27
CA THR A 181 11.15 31.56 0.98
C THR A 181 12.66 31.56 1.10
N GLU A 182 13.35 31.79 -0.02
CA GLU A 182 14.74 32.24 0.00
C GLU A 182 14.81 33.68 -0.48
N GLU A 183 15.15 34.54 0.48
CA GLU A 183 16.00 35.70 0.36
C GLU A 183 16.29 36.23 -1.05
N ASN A 184 15.75 37.41 -1.35
CA ASN A 184 16.57 38.43 -1.99
C ASN A 184 16.31 39.78 -1.34
N ASN A 185 17.02 40.00 -0.25
CA ASN A 185 17.32 41.30 0.29
C ASN A 185 18.69 41.69 -0.29
N LYS A 186 18.69 42.50 -1.36
CA LYS A 186 19.81 43.35 -1.79
C LYS A 186 19.32 44.40 -2.78
#